data_AF-A0A2V3Y4M8-F1
#
_entry.id   AF-A0A2V3Y4M8-F1
#
_cell.length_a   1.000
_cell.length_b   1.000
_cell.length_c   1.000
_cell.angle_alpha   90.00
_cell.angle_beta   90.00
_cell.angle_gamma   90.00
#
_symmetry.space_group_name_H-M   'P 1'
#
loop_
_entity.id
_entity.type
_entity.pdbx_description
1 polymer ?
#
loop_
_entity_poly.entity_id
_entity_poly.type
_entity_poly.pdbx_seq_one_letter_code
_entity_poly.pdbx_strand_id
1 'polypeptide(L)'
;MPEIKLTNVTKRWGKFYAVDNLNLDIEDNSFITLLGPSGCGKTTTLRMIAGLETPTSGRISIGDRVVFDSEAGINVPANKRKVGFLFQNYALWPNMTVYQNISFGLSNIKEELPQIDFEAKTTNDLIQALKSGKRIGELVEECRDKKGKLDMDKVYLKLIDAYTLSIYTAKTLFGFNIQESSDPEAAAKAKAAELQAKLDSLRASYKGKGQELNNDFAVVNGKKVLTENRKLHKEEVEQAVRRVSRIVKIGPFMNRYPAELSGGQQQRVAIARTLAPEPAVLFMDEPLSNLDAKLRLEMRYELQRLHVETGSTFVYVTHDQMEAMTLATKICLINNGVLQQYEAPLDVYNRPRNLFVADFVGNPSINFMEAKGRQRSDGSLELTVLDGEKAVFLPEKPISMDRWFMERNQADEEAEKKKQEILKDKKAVEKGNKDETFKYHIAKVDESDYAVEDDPVITDEDFVIGVRPECLNLSSAGQGSLEATVYGAMPTGMESTVKLRVGDFLLTGVVFGGVTYQIGEKTGVDIEGNDILLFDRKSGKCVTAGKIEFIR
;
A
#
# COMPACT_ATOMS: atom_id res chain seq x y z
N MET A 1 -11.80 -13.23 -0.94
CA MET A 1 -10.89 -12.86 0.16
C MET A 1 -11.57 -11.71 0.93
N PRO A 2 -11.09 -11.29 2.11
CA PRO A 2 -11.91 -10.51 3.03
C PRO A 2 -11.81 -9.01 2.78
N GLU A 3 -12.92 -8.42 2.36
CA GLU A 3 -13.20 -6.98 2.49
C GLU A 3 -12.98 -6.52 3.94
N ILE A 4 -12.42 -5.32 4.16
CA ILE A 4 -12.20 -4.79 5.51
C ILE A 4 -13.07 -3.55 5.68
N LYS A 5 -13.99 -3.58 6.66
CA LYS A 5 -14.84 -2.44 6.98
C LYS A 5 -14.52 -1.88 8.36
N LEU A 6 -14.32 -0.57 8.41
CA LEU A 6 -14.22 0.22 9.63
C LEU A 6 -15.47 1.09 9.71
N THR A 7 -16.19 1.01 10.83
CA THR A 7 -17.39 1.83 11.08
C THR A 7 -17.21 2.61 12.37
N ASN A 8 -17.22 3.94 12.25
CA ASN A 8 -17.08 4.89 13.36
C ASN A 8 -15.91 4.56 14.31
N VAL A 9 -14.77 4.16 13.75
CA VAL A 9 -13.61 3.72 14.54
C VAL A 9 -12.90 4.93 15.13
N THR A 10 -12.79 4.95 16.45
CA THR A 10 -12.12 6.03 17.18
C THR A 10 -11.05 5.46 18.09
N LYS A 11 -9.90 6.13 18.14
CA LYS A 11 -8.82 5.88 19.10
C LYS A 11 -8.37 7.16 19.75
N ARG A 12 -8.46 7.19 21.08
CA ARG A 12 -7.99 8.30 21.90
C ARG A 12 -7.19 7.85 23.11
N TRP A 13 -6.31 8.74 23.57
CA TRP A 13 -5.60 8.66 24.84
C TRP A 13 -5.90 9.92 25.64
N GLY A 14 -6.73 9.79 26.68
CA GLY A 14 -7.28 10.95 27.38
C GLY A 14 -8.08 11.83 26.41
N LYS A 15 -7.67 13.10 26.29
CA LYS A 15 -8.23 14.09 25.36
C LYS A 15 -7.59 14.08 23.97
N PHE A 16 -6.49 13.35 23.75
CA PHE A 16 -5.85 13.32 22.43
C PHE A 16 -6.49 12.25 21.55
N TYR A 17 -7.03 12.65 20.40
CA TYR A 17 -7.68 11.78 19.42
C TYR A 17 -6.70 11.49 18.28
N ALA A 18 -6.23 10.25 18.20
CA ALA A 18 -5.31 9.81 17.17
C ALA A 18 -6.03 9.34 15.90
N VAL A 19 -7.22 8.78 16.06
CA VAL A 19 -8.16 8.45 14.97
C VAL A 19 -9.54 8.84 15.46
N ASP A 20 -10.30 9.56 14.65
CA ASP A 20 -11.55 10.18 15.05
C ASP A 20 -12.66 9.84 14.05
N ASN A 21 -13.58 8.97 14.46
CA ASN A 21 -14.76 8.57 13.71
C ASN A 21 -14.45 8.07 12.27
N LEU A 22 -13.40 7.26 12.13
CA LEU A 22 -12.96 6.76 10.84
C LEU A 22 -13.93 5.72 10.28
N ASN A 23 -14.43 6.01 9.08
CA ASN A 23 -15.23 5.10 8.26
C ASN A 23 -14.44 4.78 7.00
N LEU A 24 -14.20 3.50 6.74
CA LEU A 24 -13.39 3.06 5.60
C LEU A 24 -13.87 1.68 5.14
N ASP A 25 -14.02 1.53 3.82
CA ASP A 25 -14.35 0.27 3.18
C ASP A 25 -13.24 -0.12 2.21
N ILE A 26 -12.49 -1.16 2.56
CA ILE A 26 -11.35 -1.66 1.79
C ILE A 26 -11.81 -2.89 1.02
N GLU A 27 -11.88 -2.72 -0.30
CA GLU A 27 -12.26 -3.78 -1.23
C GLU A 27 -11.27 -4.95 -1.22
N ASP A 28 -11.75 -6.12 -1.61
CA ASP A 28 -10.93 -7.30 -1.78
C ASP A 28 -9.86 -7.09 -2.87
N ASN A 29 -8.69 -7.69 -2.69
CA ASN A 29 -7.55 -7.60 -3.62
C ASN A 29 -7.16 -6.15 -3.96
N SER A 30 -7.36 -5.21 -3.02
CA SER A 30 -6.94 -3.83 -3.19
C SER A 30 -5.56 -3.59 -2.58
N PHE A 31 -4.79 -2.68 -3.18
CA PHE A 31 -3.58 -2.10 -2.60
C PHE A 31 -3.94 -0.72 -2.07
N ILE A 32 -4.20 -0.60 -0.77
CA ILE A 32 -4.56 0.66 -0.14
C ILE A 32 -3.35 1.30 0.50
N THR A 33 -3.16 2.59 0.27
CA THR A 33 -2.13 3.36 0.96
C THR A 33 -2.75 4.35 1.94
N LEU A 34 -2.39 4.26 3.22
CA LEU A 34 -2.65 5.27 4.23
C LEU A 34 -1.56 6.33 4.11
N LEU A 35 -1.95 7.55 3.75
CA LEU A 35 -1.07 8.70 3.47
C LEU A 35 -1.44 9.88 4.39
N GLY A 36 -0.48 10.74 4.69
CA GLY A 36 -0.69 11.98 5.45
C GLY A 36 0.53 12.40 6.28
N PRO A 37 0.47 13.56 6.96
CA PRO A 37 1.57 14.10 7.77
C PRO A 37 1.99 13.19 8.93
N SER A 38 3.16 13.44 9.50
CA SER A 38 3.58 12.75 10.72
C SER A 38 2.55 12.98 11.85
N GLY A 39 2.26 11.93 12.62
CA GLY A 39 1.30 12.01 13.73
C GLY A 39 -0.18 12.03 13.35
N CYS A 40 -0.56 11.96 12.08
CA CYS A 40 -1.97 12.05 11.67
C CYS A 40 -2.83 10.80 11.92
N GLY A 41 -2.27 9.71 12.46
CA GLY A 41 -3.03 8.51 12.84
C GLY A 41 -2.88 7.28 11.92
N LYS A 42 -2.10 7.34 10.83
CA LYS A 42 -1.92 6.22 9.86
C LYS A 42 -1.53 4.89 10.52
N THR A 43 -0.41 4.90 11.24
CA THR A 43 0.11 3.71 11.94
C THR A 43 -0.86 3.22 13.01
N THR A 44 -1.55 4.12 13.70
CA THR A 44 -2.59 3.77 14.68
C THR A 44 -3.75 3.04 14.01
N THR A 45 -4.26 3.56 12.89
CA THR A 45 -5.28 2.90 12.07
C THR A 45 -4.84 1.51 11.63
N LEU A 46 -3.64 1.37 11.07
CA LEU A 46 -3.08 0.10 10.65
C LEU A 46 -3.03 -0.93 11.79
N ARG A 47 -2.49 -0.53 12.95
CA ARG A 47 -2.34 -1.39 14.13
C ARG A 47 -3.67 -1.81 14.74
N MET A 48 -4.71 -0.95 14.66
CA MET A 48 -6.06 -1.30 15.09
C MET A 48 -6.69 -2.39 14.23
N ILE A 49 -6.53 -2.30 12.91
CA ILE A 49 -7.04 -3.33 11.99
C ILE A 49 -6.29 -4.66 12.21
N ALA A 50 -4.96 -4.59 12.40
CA ALA A 50 -4.13 -5.75 12.68
C ALA A 50 -4.38 -6.38 14.07
N GLY A 51 -4.97 -5.65 15.01
CA GLY A 51 -5.21 -6.10 16.38
C GLY A 51 -4.00 -5.98 17.32
N LEU A 52 -3.05 -5.13 16.95
CA LEU A 52 -1.90 -4.74 17.77
C LEU A 52 -2.24 -3.57 18.70
N GLU A 53 -3.24 -2.78 18.34
CA GLU A 53 -3.80 -1.69 19.15
C GLU A 53 -5.30 -1.91 19.31
N THR A 54 -5.86 -1.60 20.49
CA THR A 54 -7.32 -1.71 20.72
C THR A 54 -7.98 -0.35 20.47
N PRO A 55 -8.97 -0.25 19.56
CA PRO A 55 -9.75 0.97 19.39
C PRO A 55 -10.49 1.36 20.67
N THR A 56 -10.79 2.65 20.83
CA THR A 56 -11.61 3.14 21.94
C THR A 56 -13.10 2.85 21.70
N SER A 57 -13.56 3.01 20.46
CA SER A 57 -14.95 2.72 20.06
C SER A 57 -15.05 2.39 18.56
N GLY A 58 -16.22 1.92 18.15
CA GLY A 58 -16.55 1.59 16.78
C GLY A 58 -16.49 0.10 16.50
N ARG A 59 -16.44 -0.26 15.21
CA ARG A 59 -16.50 -1.64 14.74
C ARG A 59 -15.51 -1.88 13.61
N ILE A 60 -14.85 -3.03 13.63
CA ILE A 60 -13.95 -3.50 12.57
C ILE A 60 -14.33 -4.92 12.18
N SER A 61 -14.57 -5.15 10.89
CA SER A 61 -14.77 -6.48 10.31
C SER A 61 -13.73 -6.78 9.23
N ILE A 62 -13.33 -8.06 9.14
CA ILE A 62 -12.47 -8.60 8.10
C ILE A 62 -13.22 -9.78 7.49
N GLY A 63 -13.74 -9.58 6.27
CA GLY A 63 -14.72 -10.46 5.64
C GLY A 63 -15.98 -10.56 6.50
N ASP A 64 -16.52 -11.76 6.62
CA ASP A 64 -17.72 -12.01 7.44
C ASP A 64 -17.46 -11.96 8.95
N ARG A 65 -16.20 -11.79 9.36
CA ARG A 65 -15.81 -11.86 10.78
C ARG A 65 -15.64 -10.48 11.38
N VAL A 66 -16.43 -10.19 12.40
CA VAL A 66 -16.20 -9.06 13.30
C VAL A 66 -14.98 -9.34 14.16
N VAL A 67 -13.95 -8.49 14.06
CA VAL A 67 -12.71 -8.61 14.82
C VAL A 67 -12.63 -7.63 15.98
N PHE A 68 -13.38 -6.53 15.91
CA PHE A 68 -13.57 -5.59 17.00
C PHE A 68 -14.98 -5.00 16.97
N ASP A 69 -15.60 -4.89 18.15
CA ASP A 69 -16.87 -4.20 18.32
C ASP A 69 -16.97 -3.71 19.77
N SER A 70 -17.02 -2.39 19.96
CA SER A 70 -17.05 -1.81 21.30
C SER A 70 -18.37 -2.06 22.04
N GLU A 71 -19.48 -2.20 21.32
CA GLU A 71 -20.81 -2.41 21.92
C GLU A 71 -21.04 -3.88 22.28
N ALA A 72 -20.62 -4.79 21.39
CA ALA A 72 -20.71 -6.23 21.62
C ALA A 72 -19.56 -6.78 22.50
N GLY A 73 -18.59 -5.96 22.90
CA GLY A 73 -17.44 -6.37 23.72
C GLY A 73 -16.48 -7.32 23.00
N ILE A 74 -16.42 -7.26 21.67
CA ILE A 74 -15.58 -8.13 20.86
C ILE A 74 -14.20 -7.49 20.69
N ASN A 75 -13.14 -8.23 21.04
CA ASN A 75 -11.76 -7.85 20.74
C ASN A 75 -10.93 -9.10 20.40
N VAL A 76 -10.82 -9.41 19.12
CA VAL A 76 -10.03 -10.54 18.62
C VAL A 76 -8.55 -10.15 18.61
N PRO A 77 -7.64 -10.91 19.26
CA PRO A 77 -6.20 -10.61 19.24
C PRO A 77 -5.59 -10.85 17.86
N ALA A 78 -4.48 -10.16 17.56
CA ALA A 78 -3.80 -10.18 16.26
C ALA A 78 -3.54 -11.61 15.71
N ASN A 79 -3.04 -12.52 16.54
CA ASN A 79 -2.73 -13.90 16.15
C ASN A 79 -3.96 -14.71 15.68
N LYS A 80 -5.17 -14.29 16.07
CA LYS A 80 -6.43 -14.93 15.66
C LYS A 80 -7.08 -14.22 14.47
N ARG A 81 -6.54 -13.10 13.98
CA ARG A 81 -7.10 -12.36 12.83
C ARG A 81 -6.65 -12.92 11.47
N LYS A 82 -5.66 -13.83 11.44
CA LYS A 82 -5.09 -14.42 10.20
C LYS A 82 -4.57 -13.36 9.21
N VAL A 83 -3.82 -12.40 9.73
CA VAL A 83 -3.25 -11.27 8.98
C VAL A 83 -1.72 -11.31 9.02
N GLY A 84 -1.09 -10.81 7.97
CA GLY A 84 0.35 -10.59 7.90
C GLY A 84 0.68 -9.16 8.31
N PHE A 85 1.76 -8.94 9.06
CA PHE A 85 2.21 -7.61 9.43
C PHE A 85 3.72 -7.46 9.22
N LEU A 86 4.10 -6.48 8.41
CA LEU A 86 5.49 -6.07 8.18
C LEU A 86 5.75 -4.74 8.90
N PHE A 87 6.66 -4.77 9.87
CA PHE A 87 7.07 -3.60 10.64
C PHE A 87 8.12 -2.77 9.89
N GLN A 88 8.21 -1.48 10.24
CA GLN A 88 9.21 -0.54 9.73
C GLN A 88 10.65 -1.06 9.89
N ASN A 89 10.94 -1.69 11.04
CA ASN A 89 12.14 -2.48 11.22
C ASN A 89 11.84 -3.93 10.86
N TYR A 90 12.66 -4.53 9.98
CA TYR A 90 12.43 -5.88 9.44
C TYR A 90 12.26 -6.98 10.49
N ALA A 91 12.64 -6.71 11.75
CA ALA A 91 12.44 -7.57 12.91
C ALA A 91 12.92 -9.00 12.65
N LEU A 92 14.01 -9.16 11.90
CA LEU A 92 14.62 -10.45 11.60
C LEU A 92 15.37 -10.95 12.83
N TRP A 93 15.34 -12.26 13.06
CA TRP A 93 16.15 -12.88 14.10
C TRP A 93 17.60 -12.96 13.61
N PRO A 94 18.55 -12.23 14.23
CA PRO A 94 19.92 -12.11 13.73
C PRO A 94 20.70 -13.44 13.80
N ASN A 95 20.35 -14.29 14.77
CA ASN A 95 20.98 -15.58 15.01
C ASN A 95 20.32 -16.74 14.25
N MET A 96 19.39 -16.43 13.34
CA MET A 96 18.71 -17.42 12.51
C MET A 96 19.06 -17.20 11.05
N THR A 97 19.21 -18.28 10.27
CA THR A 97 19.37 -18.17 8.82
C THR A 97 18.11 -17.62 8.16
N VAL A 98 18.18 -17.26 6.88
CA VAL A 98 17.00 -16.89 6.07
C VAL A 98 15.92 -17.97 6.13
N TYR A 99 16.31 -19.23 5.95
CA TYR A 99 15.38 -20.37 6.07
C TYR A 99 14.69 -20.40 7.43
N GLN A 100 15.44 -20.25 8.51
CA GLN A 100 14.93 -20.28 9.87
C GLN A 100 14.00 -19.09 10.15
N ASN A 101 14.34 -17.89 9.67
CA ASN A 101 13.49 -16.71 9.80
C ASN A 101 12.10 -16.92 9.16
N ILE A 102 12.04 -17.57 8.00
CA ILE A 102 10.77 -17.83 7.29
C ILE A 102 10.01 -19.00 7.93
N SER A 103 10.69 -20.10 8.25
CA SER A 103 10.07 -21.33 8.78
C SER A 103 9.64 -21.25 10.25
N PHE A 104 10.23 -20.33 11.03
CA PHE A 104 9.97 -20.21 12.48
C PHE A 104 8.50 -19.96 12.81
N GLY A 105 7.85 -19.03 12.08
CA GLY A 105 6.43 -18.75 12.26
C GLY A 105 5.57 -19.97 11.98
N LEU A 106 5.78 -20.59 10.81
CA LEU A 106 5.04 -21.77 10.35
C LEU A 106 5.13 -22.95 11.32
N SER A 107 6.32 -23.21 11.85
CA SER A 107 6.58 -24.35 12.75
C SER A 107 5.89 -24.20 14.12
N ASN A 108 5.42 -22.99 14.44
CA ASN A 108 4.76 -22.68 15.70
C ASN A 108 3.24 -22.50 15.55
N ILE A 109 2.72 -22.43 14.32
CA ILE A 109 1.28 -22.41 14.07
C ILE A 109 0.71 -23.76 14.50
N LYS A 110 -0.27 -23.71 15.41
CA LYS A 110 -1.06 -24.85 15.84
C LYS A 110 -2.52 -24.48 15.68
N GLU A 111 -3.20 -25.11 14.73
CA GLU A 111 -4.60 -24.88 14.44
C GLU A 111 -5.29 -26.18 14.04
N GLU A 112 -6.61 -26.11 13.90
CA GLU A 112 -7.40 -27.23 13.40
C GLU A 112 -7.14 -27.39 11.89
N LEU A 113 -6.39 -28.43 11.53
CA LEU A 113 -5.95 -28.71 10.17
C LEU A 113 -6.44 -30.08 9.70
N PRO A 114 -6.55 -30.32 8.39
CA PRO A 114 -6.83 -31.65 7.87
C PRO A 114 -5.81 -32.68 8.39
N GLN A 115 -6.32 -33.84 8.76
CA GLN A 115 -5.50 -35.01 9.03
C GLN A 115 -4.97 -35.53 7.70
N ILE A 116 -3.66 -35.45 7.48
CA ILE A 116 -3.01 -35.82 6.22
C ILE A 116 -2.10 -37.02 6.47
N ASP A 117 -2.18 -38.02 5.58
CA ASP A 117 -1.20 -39.10 5.55
C ASP A 117 0.02 -38.65 4.73
N PHE A 118 1.03 -38.11 5.42
CA PHE A 118 2.27 -37.63 4.78
C PHE A 118 3.09 -38.74 4.15
N GLU A 119 2.97 -39.98 4.62
CA GLU A 119 3.67 -41.12 4.02
C GLU A 119 3.07 -41.43 2.65
N ALA A 120 1.74 -41.47 2.54
CA ALA A 120 1.04 -41.64 1.27
C ALA A 120 1.32 -40.48 0.32
N LYS A 121 1.28 -39.23 0.82
CA LYS A 121 1.57 -38.03 0.02
C LYS A 121 3.00 -38.05 -0.54
N THR A 122 4.00 -38.22 0.31
CA THR A 122 5.42 -38.25 -0.12
C THR A 122 5.71 -39.44 -1.03
N THR A 123 5.08 -40.60 -0.80
CA THR A 123 5.17 -41.76 -1.69
C THR A 123 4.62 -41.43 -3.08
N ASN A 124 3.47 -40.77 -3.16
CA ASN A 124 2.92 -40.31 -4.43
C ASN A 124 3.83 -39.29 -5.13
N ASP A 125 4.37 -38.30 -4.41
CA ASP A 125 5.27 -37.29 -4.98
C ASP A 125 6.54 -37.93 -5.57
N LEU A 126 7.09 -38.94 -4.89
CA LEU A 126 8.20 -39.76 -5.40
C LEU A 126 7.79 -40.56 -6.66
N ILE A 127 6.61 -41.18 -6.68
CA ILE A 127 6.10 -41.90 -7.86
C ILE A 127 5.99 -40.95 -9.06
N GLN A 128 5.49 -39.72 -8.86
CA GLN A 128 5.40 -38.74 -9.94
C GLN A 128 6.78 -38.33 -10.44
N ALA A 129 7.75 -38.07 -9.56
CA ALA A 129 9.10 -37.72 -9.95
C ALA A 129 9.81 -38.85 -10.73
N LEU A 130 9.56 -40.11 -10.34
CA LEU A 130 10.13 -41.29 -10.99
C LEU A 130 9.53 -41.59 -12.38
N LYS A 131 8.48 -40.90 -12.83
CA LYS A 131 7.96 -41.04 -14.20
C LYS A 131 8.93 -40.53 -15.27
N SER A 132 9.93 -39.75 -14.89
CA SER A 132 10.95 -39.20 -15.78
C SER A 132 12.36 -39.54 -15.26
N GLY A 133 12.67 -40.83 -15.21
CA GLY A 133 13.94 -41.35 -14.65
C GLY A 133 15.17 -40.76 -15.33
N LYS A 134 15.15 -40.66 -16.67
CA LYS A 134 16.22 -40.04 -17.45
C LYS A 134 16.48 -38.58 -17.05
N ARG A 135 15.42 -37.82 -16.78
CA ARG A 135 15.54 -36.41 -16.40
C ARG A 135 16.19 -36.24 -15.02
N ILE A 136 15.97 -37.17 -14.09
CA ILE A 136 16.66 -37.19 -12.79
C ILE A 136 18.18 -37.30 -13.01
N GLY A 137 18.62 -38.23 -13.86
CA GLY A 137 20.04 -38.41 -14.20
C GLY A 137 20.65 -37.16 -14.82
N GLU A 138 19.97 -36.55 -15.79
CA GLU A 138 20.41 -35.29 -16.43
C GLU A 138 20.59 -34.16 -15.41
N LEU A 139 19.62 -33.94 -14.52
CA LEU A 139 19.68 -32.89 -13.52
C LEU A 139 20.87 -33.06 -12.55
N VAL A 140 21.15 -34.30 -12.15
CA VAL A 140 22.29 -34.62 -11.28
C VAL A 140 23.62 -34.38 -12.00
N GLU A 141 23.74 -34.82 -13.25
CA GLU A 141 24.97 -34.64 -14.04
C GLU A 141 25.28 -33.16 -14.31
N GLU A 142 24.27 -32.33 -14.55
CA GLU A 142 24.43 -30.88 -14.67
C GLU A 142 24.96 -30.21 -13.37
N CYS A 143 25.00 -30.91 -12.24
CA CYS A 143 25.53 -30.39 -10.97
C CYS A 143 27.00 -30.76 -10.72
N ARG A 144 27.65 -31.48 -11.64
CA ARG A 144 29.09 -31.75 -11.54
C ARG A 144 29.89 -30.50 -11.87
N ASP A 145 30.94 -30.27 -11.08
CA ASP A 145 31.92 -29.25 -11.40
C ASP A 145 32.88 -29.68 -12.53
N LYS A 146 33.78 -28.77 -12.95
CA LYS A 146 34.80 -29.06 -13.97
C LYS A 146 35.77 -30.19 -13.59
N LYS A 147 35.79 -30.62 -12.32
CA LYS A 147 36.61 -31.71 -11.79
C LYS A 147 35.79 -33.00 -11.59
N GLY A 148 34.53 -33.02 -12.01
CA GLY A 148 33.63 -34.17 -11.91
C GLY A 148 33.01 -34.39 -10.52
N LYS A 149 33.22 -33.46 -9.56
CA LYS A 149 32.68 -33.54 -8.20
C LYS A 149 31.25 -32.99 -8.17
N LEU A 150 30.35 -33.74 -7.53
CA LEU A 150 28.95 -33.34 -7.34
C LEU A 150 28.83 -32.27 -6.23
N ASP A 151 28.12 -31.20 -6.54
CA ASP A 151 27.65 -30.21 -5.58
C ASP A 151 26.27 -30.64 -5.05
N MET A 152 26.26 -31.27 -3.87
CA MET A 152 25.04 -31.87 -3.28
C MET A 152 23.94 -30.84 -3.03
N ASP A 153 24.29 -29.59 -2.67
CA ASP A 153 23.30 -28.55 -2.45
C ASP A 153 22.61 -28.17 -3.75
N LYS A 154 23.36 -28.07 -4.86
CA LYS A 154 22.78 -27.86 -6.20
C LYS A 154 21.93 -29.03 -6.66
N VAL A 155 22.35 -30.28 -6.40
CA VAL A 155 21.56 -31.47 -6.75
C VAL A 155 20.19 -31.43 -6.08
N TYR A 156 20.15 -31.22 -4.77
CA TYR A 156 18.88 -31.17 -4.05
C TYR A 156 18.02 -30.00 -4.50
N LEU A 157 18.60 -28.81 -4.72
CA LEU A 157 17.86 -27.65 -5.24
C LEU A 157 17.24 -27.94 -6.62
N LYS A 158 17.98 -28.55 -7.56
CA LYS A 158 17.45 -28.89 -8.88
C LYS A 158 16.34 -29.93 -8.82
N LEU A 159 16.45 -30.95 -7.96
CA LEU A 159 15.41 -31.95 -7.78
C LEU A 159 14.15 -31.35 -7.14
N ILE A 160 14.32 -30.48 -6.15
CA ILE A 160 13.23 -29.72 -5.52
C ILE A 160 12.50 -28.87 -6.56
N ASP A 161 13.22 -28.11 -7.37
CA ASP A 161 12.62 -27.19 -8.35
C ASP A 161 11.98 -27.93 -9.53
N ALA A 162 12.58 -29.02 -10.01
CA ALA A 162 12.05 -29.80 -11.13
C ALA A 162 10.78 -30.56 -10.78
N TYR A 163 10.67 -31.07 -9.54
CA TYR A 163 9.60 -31.98 -9.13
C TYR A 163 8.72 -31.43 -7.99
N THR A 164 8.94 -30.19 -7.56
CA THR A 164 8.21 -29.54 -6.45
C THR A 164 8.25 -30.36 -5.15
N LEU A 165 9.41 -30.93 -4.83
CA LEU A 165 9.63 -31.78 -3.67
C LEU A 165 10.12 -30.98 -2.45
N SER A 166 9.97 -31.55 -1.25
CA SER A 166 10.74 -31.04 -0.10
C SER A 166 12.19 -31.50 -0.17
N ILE A 167 13.05 -30.91 0.66
CA ILE A 167 14.44 -31.35 0.81
C ILE A 167 14.54 -32.79 1.34
N TYR A 168 13.58 -33.25 2.14
CA TYR A 168 13.58 -34.61 2.68
C TYR A 168 13.22 -35.60 1.58
N THR A 169 12.16 -35.32 0.83
CA THR A 169 11.73 -36.16 -0.30
C THR A 169 12.76 -36.18 -1.42
N ALA A 170 13.40 -35.04 -1.72
CA ALA A 170 14.48 -34.97 -2.71
C ALA A 170 15.72 -35.79 -2.30
N LYS A 171 16.06 -35.81 -1.00
CA LYS A 171 17.11 -36.69 -0.46
C LYS A 171 16.75 -38.17 -0.61
N THR A 172 15.50 -38.53 -0.33
CA THR A 172 15.01 -39.89 -0.54
C THR A 172 15.07 -40.30 -2.02
N LEU A 173 14.64 -39.42 -2.93
CA LEU A 173 14.70 -39.65 -4.37
C LEU A 173 16.14 -39.86 -4.85
N PHE A 174 17.06 -39.00 -4.43
CA PHE A 174 18.48 -39.13 -4.77
C PHE A 174 19.07 -40.43 -4.24
N GLY A 175 18.68 -40.83 -3.02
CA GLY A 175 19.11 -42.08 -2.39
C GLY A 175 18.62 -43.36 -3.07
N PHE A 176 17.72 -43.27 -4.06
CA PHE A 176 17.37 -44.41 -4.92
C PHE A 176 18.43 -44.73 -5.97
N ASN A 177 19.46 -43.89 -6.12
CA ASN A 177 20.59 -44.08 -7.03
C ASN A 177 20.18 -44.32 -8.49
N ILE A 178 19.07 -43.70 -8.92
CA ILE A 178 18.56 -43.79 -10.30
C ILE A 178 19.60 -43.27 -11.30
N GLN A 179 20.34 -42.23 -10.92
CA GLN A 179 21.41 -41.60 -11.70
C GLN A 179 22.63 -42.50 -11.94
N GLU A 180 22.82 -43.54 -11.14
CA GLU A 180 23.96 -44.46 -11.25
C GLU A 180 23.61 -45.72 -12.07
N SER A 181 22.32 -45.89 -12.41
CA SER A 181 21.86 -47.02 -13.21
C SER A 181 22.30 -46.89 -14.67
N SER A 182 22.67 -48.03 -15.28
CA SER A 182 22.89 -48.12 -16.73
C SER A 182 21.63 -47.85 -17.55
N ASP A 183 20.45 -48.09 -16.96
CA ASP A 183 19.14 -47.70 -17.51
C ASP A 183 18.34 -46.97 -16.41
N PRO A 184 18.45 -45.63 -16.35
CA PRO A 184 17.74 -44.82 -15.37
C PRO A 184 16.21 -44.95 -15.47
N GLU A 185 15.68 -45.18 -16.67
CA GLU A 185 14.23 -45.25 -16.88
C GLU A 185 13.66 -46.57 -16.35
N ALA A 186 14.33 -47.69 -16.63
CA ALA A 186 13.96 -48.98 -16.07
C ALA A 186 14.11 -49.01 -14.54
N ALA A 187 15.18 -48.44 -14.00
CA ALA A 187 15.39 -48.34 -12.54
C ALA A 187 14.29 -47.48 -11.88
N ALA A 188 13.94 -46.34 -12.48
CA ALA A 188 12.89 -45.48 -11.96
C ALA A 188 11.52 -46.16 -12.00
N LYS A 189 11.21 -46.87 -13.09
CA LYS A 189 9.95 -47.63 -13.24
C LYS A 189 9.84 -48.76 -12.21
N ALA A 190 10.94 -49.50 -11.95
CA ALA A 190 10.96 -50.54 -10.94
C ALA A 190 10.69 -49.98 -9.53
N LYS A 191 11.34 -48.87 -9.18
CA LYS A 191 11.10 -48.19 -7.89
C LYS A 191 9.71 -47.57 -7.79
N ALA A 192 9.19 -47.00 -8.87
CA ALA A 192 7.83 -46.49 -8.91
C ALA A 192 6.79 -47.59 -8.68
N ALA A 193 6.99 -48.79 -9.22
CA ALA A 193 6.11 -49.94 -8.99
C ALA A 193 6.11 -50.40 -7.52
N GLU A 194 7.29 -50.43 -6.88
CA GLU A 194 7.43 -50.74 -5.45
C GLU A 194 6.68 -49.71 -4.58
N LEU A 195 6.86 -48.42 -4.86
CA LEU A 195 6.18 -47.34 -4.17
C LEU A 195 4.67 -47.34 -4.44
N GLN A 196 4.23 -47.72 -5.64
CA GLN A 196 2.81 -47.83 -5.97
C GLN A 196 2.14 -48.92 -5.13
N ALA A 197 2.77 -50.09 -5.00
CA ALA A 197 2.26 -51.15 -4.13
C ALA A 197 2.16 -50.70 -2.66
N LYS A 198 3.15 -49.91 -2.19
CA LYS A 198 3.11 -49.30 -0.86
C LYS A 198 1.96 -48.30 -0.71
N LEU A 199 1.74 -47.43 -1.70
CA LEU A 199 0.66 -46.45 -1.70
C LEU A 199 -0.72 -47.11 -1.70
N ASP A 200 -0.90 -48.17 -2.48
CA ASP A 200 -2.15 -48.93 -2.55
C ASP A 200 -2.44 -49.66 -1.23
N SER A 201 -1.41 -50.18 -0.57
CA SER A 201 -1.51 -50.77 0.77
C SER A 201 -1.96 -49.73 1.82
N LEU A 202 -1.37 -48.53 1.79
CA LEU A 202 -1.78 -47.42 2.67
C LEU A 202 -3.25 -47.06 2.44
N ARG A 203 -3.67 -46.90 1.18
CA ARG A 203 -5.08 -46.61 0.83
C ARG A 203 -6.03 -47.73 1.28
N ALA A 204 -5.63 -48.99 1.14
CA ALA A 204 -6.42 -50.14 1.60
C ALA A 204 -6.58 -50.17 3.13
N SER A 205 -5.53 -49.79 3.88
CA SER A 205 -5.58 -49.68 5.34
C SER A 205 -6.62 -48.66 5.83
N TYR A 206 -6.74 -47.51 5.16
CA TYR A 206 -7.80 -46.54 5.47
C TYR A 206 -9.19 -47.05 5.08
N LYS A 207 -9.32 -47.70 3.92
CA LYS A 207 -10.60 -48.33 3.51
C LYS A 207 -11.09 -49.36 4.52
N GLY A 208 -10.18 -50.16 5.10
CA GLY A 208 -10.49 -51.10 6.17
C GLY A 208 -11.06 -50.46 7.44
N LYS A 209 -10.79 -49.16 7.66
CA LYS A 209 -11.32 -48.36 8.77
C LYS A 209 -12.58 -47.56 8.40
N GLY A 210 -13.13 -47.76 7.20
CA GLY A 210 -14.24 -46.97 6.67
C GLY A 210 -13.86 -45.54 6.28
N GLN A 211 -12.57 -45.28 6.04
CA GLN A 211 -12.01 -43.98 5.67
C GLN A 211 -11.39 -44.04 4.28
N GLU A 212 -11.22 -42.90 3.63
CA GLU A 212 -10.54 -42.78 2.34
C GLU A 212 -9.54 -41.62 2.35
N LEU A 213 -8.55 -41.68 1.47
CA LEU A 213 -7.64 -40.56 1.23
C LEU A 213 -8.12 -39.83 -0.03
N ASN A 214 -8.40 -38.53 0.09
CA ASN A 214 -8.74 -37.70 -1.07
C ASN A 214 -7.49 -37.38 -1.93
N ASN A 215 -7.66 -36.49 -2.92
CA ASN A 215 -6.57 -36.06 -3.81
C ASN A 215 -5.42 -35.37 -3.07
N ASP A 216 -5.68 -34.73 -1.93
CA ASP A 216 -4.68 -34.06 -1.09
C ASP A 216 -4.10 -34.99 -0.01
N PHE A 217 -4.45 -36.29 -0.05
CA PHE A 217 -4.11 -37.28 0.96
C PHE A 217 -4.64 -36.95 2.36
N ALA A 218 -5.69 -36.12 2.42
CA ALA A 218 -6.44 -35.87 3.64
C ALA A 218 -7.38 -37.06 3.91
N VAL A 219 -7.48 -37.45 5.17
CA VAL A 219 -8.35 -38.53 5.62
C VAL A 219 -9.79 -38.04 5.59
N VAL A 220 -10.63 -38.76 4.85
CA VAL A 220 -12.06 -38.48 4.69
C VAL A 220 -12.85 -39.62 5.31
N ASN A 221 -13.91 -39.27 6.05
CA ASN A 221 -14.91 -40.22 6.49
C ASN A 221 -16.26 -39.86 5.82
N GLY A 222 -16.69 -40.67 4.86
CA GLY A 222 -17.82 -40.35 3.98
C GLY A 222 -17.54 -39.14 3.09
N LYS A 223 -18.24 -38.01 3.33
CA LYS A 223 -18.04 -36.74 2.60
C LYS A 223 -17.26 -35.67 3.39
N LYS A 224 -16.87 -35.94 4.64
CA LYS A 224 -16.24 -34.96 5.52
C LYS A 224 -14.76 -35.27 5.73
N VAL A 225 -13.90 -34.27 5.49
CA VAL A 225 -12.48 -34.33 5.82
C VAL A 225 -12.32 -34.29 7.33
N LEU A 226 -11.56 -35.23 7.89
CA LEU A 226 -11.23 -35.26 9.31
C LEU A 226 -10.17 -34.19 9.61
N THR A 227 -10.39 -33.47 10.71
CA THR A 227 -9.51 -32.41 11.19
C THR A 227 -8.91 -32.79 12.55
N GLU A 228 -7.68 -32.35 12.79
CA GLU A 228 -7.02 -32.48 14.08
C GLU A 228 -6.26 -31.20 14.44
N ASN A 229 -6.11 -30.93 15.73
CA ASN A 229 -5.40 -29.76 16.22
C ASN A 229 -3.89 -30.04 16.26
N ARG A 230 -3.21 -29.80 15.13
CA ARG A 230 -1.80 -30.13 14.91
C ARG A 230 -0.97 -28.93 14.49
N LYS A 231 0.35 -29.09 14.55
CA LYS A 231 1.30 -28.18 13.90
C LYS A 231 1.48 -28.58 12.44
N LEU A 232 2.00 -27.66 11.63
CA LEU A 232 2.46 -27.98 10.28
C LEU A 232 3.56 -29.05 10.34
N HIS A 233 3.44 -30.05 9.48
CA HIS A 233 4.45 -31.07 9.28
C HIS A 233 5.67 -30.47 8.59
N LYS A 234 6.86 -31.06 8.78
CA LYS A 234 8.12 -30.54 8.21
C LYS A 234 8.06 -30.40 6.68
N GLU A 235 7.34 -31.31 6.03
CA GLU A 235 7.07 -31.27 4.58
C GLU A 235 6.28 -30.01 4.17
N GLU A 236 5.22 -29.67 4.91
CA GLU A 236 4.40 -28.49 4.64
C GLU A 236 5.19 -27.20 4.85
N VAL A 237 5.99 -27.15 5.93
CA VAL A 237 6.87 -26.01 6.22
C VAL A 237 7.89 -25.81 5.10
N GLU A 238 8.56 -26.88 4.65
CA GLU A 238 9.54 -26.79 3.56
C GLU A 238 8.88 -26.31 2.26
N GLN A 239 7.73 -26.88 1.88
CA GLN A 239 7.00 -26.49 0.67
C GLN A 239 6.59 -25.01 0.71
N ALA A 240 6.05 -24.54 1.84
CA ALA A 240 5.66 -23.15 2.02
C ALA A 240 6.88 -22.20 1.94
N VAL A 241 7.98 -22.53 2.64
CA VAL A 241 9.22 -21.75 2.62
C VAL A 241 9.79 -21.67 1.20
N ARG A 242 9.82 -22.78 0.47
CA ARG A 242 10.33 -22.82 -0.92
C ARG A 242 9.46 -21.99 -1.84
N ARG A 243 8.13 -22.12 -1.76
CA ARG A 243 7.20 -21.32 -2.53
C ARG A 243 7.46 -19.82 -2.34
N VAL A 244 7.48 -19.33 -1.10
CA VAL A 244 7.72 -17.90 -0.85
C VAL A 244 9.12 -17.47 -1.23
N SER A 245 10.13 -18.33 -1.06
CA SER A 245 11.50 -18.01 -1.45
C SER A 245 11.66 -17.76 -2.96
N ARG A 246 10.84 -18.43 -3.79
CA ARG A 246 10.76 -18.22 -5.24
C ARG A 246 10.07 -16.89 -5.56
N ILE A 247 8.92 -16.64 -4.92
CA ILE A 247 8.13 -15.41 -5.08
C ILE A 247 8.96 -14.14 -4.78
N VAL A 248 9.73 -14.14 -3.68
CA VAL A 248 10.57 -12.98 -3.30
C VAL A 248 11.99 -13.01 -3.89
N LYS A 249 12.34 -14.05 -4.64
CA LYS A 249 13.67 -14.28 -5.24
C LYS A 249 14.83 -14.31 -4.21
N ILE A 250 14.64 -15.00 -3.09
CA ILE A 250 15.65 -15.13 -2.01
C ILE A 250 16.26 -16.54 -1.90
N GLY A 251 15.85 -17.48 -2.76
CA GLY A 251 16.30 -18.88 -2.75
C GLY A 251 17.82 -19.12 -2.69
N PRO A 252 18.70 -18.34 -3.34
CA PRO A 252 20.15 -18.52 -3.22
C PRO A 252 20.74 -18.18 -1.84
N PHE A 253 19.99 -17.48 -0.98
CA PHE A 253 20.47 -16.94 0.28
C PHE A 253 19.94 -17.68 1.52
N MET A 254 19.27 -18.82 1.33
CA MET A 254 18.55 -19.54 2.40
C MET A 254 19.40 -19.94 3.61
N ASN A 255 20.70 -20.18 3.39
CA ASN A 255 21.66 -20.58 4.42
C ASN A 255 22.40 -19.40 5.07
N ARG A 256 22.18 -18.18 4.60
CA ARG A 256 22.84 -16.98 5.14
C ARG A 256 22.12 -16.42 6.37
N TYR A 257 22.84 -15.68 7.18
CA TYR A 257 22.32 -14.89 8.30
C TYR A 257 21.96 -13.47 7.84
N PRO A 258 21.05 -12.76 8.52
CA PRO A 258 20.67 -11.38 8.16
C PRO A 258 21.85 -10.42 8.00
N ALA A 259 22.90 -10.57 8.83
CA ALA A 259 24.11 -9.74 8.75
C ALA A 259 24.92 -9.91 7.45
N GLU A 260 24.68 -10.99 6.70
CA GLU A 260 25.36 -11.31 5.43
C GLU A 260 24.56 -10.88 4.20
N LEU A 261 23.46 -10.14 4.39
CA LEU A 261 22.51 -9.70 3.37
C LEU A 261 22.50 -8.19 3.21
N SER A 262 22.22 -7.72 1.98
CA SER A 262 21.92 -6.30 1.74
C SER A 262 20.57 -5.89 2.36
N GLY A 263 20.33 -4.59 2.53
CA GLY A 263 19.06 -4.08 3.07
C GLY A 263 17.82 -4.56 2.30
N GLY A 264 17.90 -4.58 0.97
CA GLY A 264 16.81 -5.09 0.12
C GLY A 264 16.62 -6.60 0.24
N GLN A 265 17.71 -7.36 0.41
CA GLN A 265 17.64 -8.80 0.67
C GLN A 265 17.00 -9.08 2.03
N GLN A 266 17.38 -8.36 3.09
CA GLN A 266 16.75 -8.47 4.40
C GLN A 266 15.24 -8.17 4.33
N GLN A 267 14.85 -7.15 3.58
CA GLN A 267 13.44 -6.83 3.38
C GLN A 267 12.69 -7.97 2.66
N ARG A 268 13.28 -8.54 1.60
CA ARG A 268 12.71 -9.72 0.91
C ARG A 268 12.51 -10.89 1.88
N VAL A 269 13.43 -11.12 2.83
CA VAL A 269 13.27 -12.14 3.88
C VAL A 269 12.09 -11.80 4.81
N ALA A 270 11.95 -10.55 5.23
CA ALA A 270 10.85 -10.13 6.09
C ALA A 270 9.49 -10.25 5.41
N ILE A 271 9.41 -9.89 4.13
CA ILE A 271 8.22 -10.09 3.29
C ILE A 271 7.92 -11.59 3.15
N ALA A 272 8.93 -12.42 2.84
CA ALA A 272 8.76 -13.87 2.71
C ALA A 272 8.21 -14.50 3.99
N ARG A 273 8.75 -14.12 5.14
CA ARG A 273 8.26 -14.57 6.46
C ARG A 273 6.79 -14.21 6.67
N THR A 274 6.39 -13.02 6.21
CA THR A 274 5.03 -12.52 6.40
C THR A 274 4.04 -13.16 5.42
N LEU A 275 4.48 -13.49 4.21
CA LEU A 275 3.69 -14.19 3.18
C LEU A 275 3.61 -15.71 3.38
N ALA A 276 4.54 -16.30 4.12
CA ALA A 276 4.63 -17.75 4.29
C ALA A 276 3.32 -18.39 4.81
N PRO A 277 2.58 -17.79 5.76
CA PRO A 277 1.30 -18.32 6.24
C PRO A 277 0.11 -18.08 5.28
N GLU A 278 0.32 -17.49 4.10
CA GLU A 278 -0.74 -17.10 3.15
C GLU A 278 -1.81 -16.21 3.80
N PRO A 279 -1.42 -15.05 4.38
CA PRO A 279 -2.38 -14.17 5.02
C PRO A 279 -3.32 -13.58 3.98
N ALA A 280 -4.60 -13.49 4.32
CA ALA A 280 -5.59 -12.89 3.43
C ALA A 280 -5.43 -11.37 3.30
N VAL A 281 -4.82 -10.74 4.31
CA VAL A 281 -4.52 -9.31 4.37
C VAL A 281 -3.08 -9.11 4.83
N LEU A 282 -2.34 -8.26 4.12
CA LEU A 282 -0.96 -7.90 4.43
C LEU A 282 -0.86 -6.42 4.81
N PHE A 283 -0.45 -6.16 6.05
CA PHE A 283 -0.20 -4.82 6.58
C PHE A 283 1.29 -4.47 6.47
N MET A 284 1.61 -3.24 6.07
CA MET A 284 2.99 -2.74 6.04
C MET A 284 3.06 -1.34 6.65
N ASP A 285 3.92 -1.16 7.65
CA ASP A 285 4.16 0.10 8.34
C ASP A 285 5.49 0.71 7.87
N GLU A 286 5.45 1.66 6.93
CA GLU A 286 6.62 2.34 6.35
C GLU A 286 7.79 1.41 5.93
N PRO A 287 7.54 0.34 5.15
CA PRO A 287 8.55 -0.69 4.92
C PRO A 287 9.73 -0.23 4.06
N LEU A 288 9.66 0.93 3.40
CA LEU A 288 10.70 1.47 2.51
C LEU A 288 11.46 2.67 3.11
N SER A 289 11.09 3.15 4.30
CA SER A 289 11.65 4.40 4.86
C SER A 289 13.16 4.36 5.05
N ASN A 290 13.71 3.18 5.37
CA ASN A 290 15.13 3.00 5.72
C ASN A 290 16.03 2.69 4.52
N LEU A 291 15.49 2.71 3.30
CA LEU A 291 16.22 2.36 2.08
C LEU A 291 16.69 3.59 1.31
N ASP A 292 17.78 3.46 0.55
CA ASP A 292 18.21 4.48 -0.40
C ASP A 292 17.26 4.61 -1.60
N ALA A 293 17.36 5.71 -2.35
CA ALA A 293 16.43 6.03 -3.43
C ALA A 293 16.39 4.96 -4.55
N LYS A 294 17.54 4.38 -4.91
CA LYS A 294 17.61 3.36 -5.98
C LYS A 294 16.92 2.07 -5.53
N LEU A 295 17.19 1.66 -4.29
CA LEU A 295 16.61 0.46 -3.73
C LEU A 295 15.12 0.62 -3.42
N ARG A 296 14.66 1.81 -3.01
CA ARG A 296 13.22 2.12 -2.87
C ARG A 296 12.49 1.89 -4.20
N LEU A 297 13.05 2.38 -5.31
CA LEU A 297 12.46 2.20 -6.63
C LEU A 297 12.37 0.72 -7.03
N GLU A 298 13.44 -0.06 -6.85
CA GLU A 298 13.42 -1.51 -7.10
C GLU A 298 12.34 -2.20 -6.25
N MET A 299 12.28 -1.89 -4.96
CA MET A 299 11.35 -2.54 -4.04
C MET A 299 9.89 -2.15 -4.27
N ARG A 300 9.60 -0.93 -4.78
CA ARG A 300 8.25 -0.54 -5.21
C ARG A 300 7.73 -1.45 -6.32
N TYR A 301 8.54 -1.68 -7.36
CA TYR A 301 8.19 -2.61 -8.44
C TYR A 301 8.00 -4.05 -7.92
N GLU A 302 8.85 -4.49 -7.00
CA GLU A 302 8.71 -5.80 -6.38
C GLU A 302 7.40 -5.91 -5.58
N LEU A 303 7.02 -4.89 -4.81
CA LEU A 303 5.75 -4.88 -4.05
C LEU A 303 4.53 -4.91 -4.97
N GLN A 304 4.54 -4.16 -6.07
CA GLN A 304 3.47 -4.22 -7.08
C GLN A 304 3.37 -5.63 -7.68
N ARG A 305 4.50 -6.23 -8.09
CA ARG A 305 4.52 -7.59 -8.61
C ARG A 305 3.93 -8.58 -7.60
N LEU A 306 4.37 -8.49 -6.34
CA LEU A 306 3.90 -9.36 -5.27
C LEU A 306 2.40 -9.23 -5.02
N HIS A 307 1.85 -8.01 -5.05
CA HIS A 307 0.41 -7.80 -4.92
C HIS A 307 -0.35 -8.52 -6.05
N VAL A 308 0.10 -8.36 -7.29
CA VAL A 308 -0.50 -9.03 -8.46
C VAL A 308 -0.36 -10.56 -8.40
N GLU A 309 0.81 -11.07 -8.01
CA GLU A 309 1.08 -12.52 -7.95
C GLU A 309 0.33 -13.22 -6.78
N THR A 310 0.13 -12.54 -5.65
CA THR A 310 -0.48 -13.13 -4.45
C THR A 310 -2.00 -12.92 -4.38
N GLY A 311 -2.53 -11.90 -5.06
CA GLY A 311 -3.95 -11.53 -5.01
C GLY A 311 -4.45 -11.14 -3.60
N SER A 312 -3.53 -10.84 -2.68
CA SER A 312 -3.85 -10.52 -1.29
C SER A 312 -4.08 -9.01 -1.14
N THR A 313 -5.03 -8.63 -0.27
CA THR A 313 -5.28 -7.22 0.07
C THR A 313 -4.09 -6.64 0.83
N PHE A 314 -3.52 -5.54 0.32
CA PHE A 314 -2.39 -4.84 0.94
C PHE A 314 -2.87 -3.54 1.56
N VAL A 315 -2.48 -3.28 2.81
CA VAL A 315 -2.68 -1.98 3.46
C VAL A 315 -1.32 -1.45 3.88
N TYR A 316 -0.92 -0.36 3.26
CA TYR A 316 0.43 0.18 3.26
C TYR A 316 0.43 1.57 3.90
N VAL A 317 1.28 1.82 4.89
CA VAL A 317 1.47 3.16 5.47
C VAL A 317 2.73 3.79 4.90
N THR A 318 2.61 5.05 4.48
CA THR A 318 3.77 5.86 4.08
C THR A 318 3.56 7.33 4.35
N HIS A 319 4.66 8.07 4.37
CA HIS A 319 4.72 9.52 4.29
C HIS A 319 5.20 10.00 2.91
N ASP A 320 5.66 9.10 2.04
CA ASP A 320 6.11 9.42 0.68
C ASP A 320 4.91 9.41 -0.28
N GLN A 321 4.61 10.58 -0.84
CA GLN A 321 3.53 10.73 -1.80
C GLN A 321 3.77 9.90 -3.06
N MET A 322 5.02 9.79 -3.53
CA MET A 322 5.35 9.01 -4.73
C MET A 322 5.05 7.53 -4.53
N GLU A 323 5.21 7.01 -3.31
CA GLU A 323 4.81 5.63 -2.96
C GLU A 323 3.31 5.46 -3.05
N ALA A 324 2.55 6.38 -2.46
CA ALA A 324 1.10 6.35 -2.53
C ALA A 324 0.59 6.46 -3.96
N MET A 325 1.18 7.36 -4.76
CA MET A 325 0.76 7.62 -6.13
C MET A 325 1.06 6.47 -7.10
N THR A 326 2.10 5.68 -6.82
CA THR A 326 2.54 4.59 -7.72
C THR A 326 2.03 3.22 -7.28
N LEU A 327 1.94 2.94 -5.98
CA LEU A 327 1.58 1.61 -5.47
C LEU A 327 0.07 1.44 -5.29
N ALA A 328 -0.64 2.51 -4.93
CA ALA A 328 -1.99 2.40 -4.43
C ALA A 328 -3.02 2.25 -5.56
N THR A 329 -3.98 1.36 -5.34
CA THR A 329 -5.28 1.38 -6.03
C THR A 329 -6.17 2.51 -5.52
N LYS A 330 -6.16 2.77 -4.19
CA LYS A 330 -6.76 3.94 -3.56
C LYS A 330 -5.89 4.47 -2.44
N ILE A 331 -5.86 5.79 -2.31
CA ILE A 331 -5.15 6.52 -1.25
C ILE A 331 -6.16 6.95 -0.20
N CYS A 332 -5.93 6.56 1.05
CA CYS A 332 -6.64 7.03 2.23
C CYS A 332 -5.79 8.15 2.86
N LEU A 333 -6.14 9.39 2.55
CA LEU A 333 -5.44 10.56 3.05
C LEU A 333 -6.03 11.00 4.38
N ILE A 334 -5.21 11.00 5.43
CA ILE A 334 -5.62 11.28 6.81
C ILE A 334 -4.89 12.53 7.31
N ASN A 335 -5.62 13.42 7.98
CA ASN A 335 -5.06 14.55 8.71
C ASN A 335 -5.68 14.62 10.11
N ASN A 336 -4.85 14.80 11.14
CA ASN A 336 -5.28 14.91 12.54
C ASN A 336 -6.30 13.84 13.01
N GLY A 337 -6.12 12.60 12.57
CA GLY A 337 -7.01 11.48 12.88
C GLY A 337 -8.31 11.41 12.07
N VAL A 338 -8.54 12.37 11.16
CA VAL A 338 -9.75 12.49 10.33
C VAL A 338 -9.43 12.15 8.88
N LEU A 339 -10.29 11.34 8.26
CA LEU A 339 -10.22 11.03 6.83
C LEU A 339 -10.53 12.27 6.00
N GLN A 340 -9.63 12.65 5.11
CA GLN A 340 -9.79 13.79 4.20
C GLN A 340 -10.35 13.36 2.85
N GLN A 341 -9.80 12.29 2.28
CA GLN A 341 -10.21 11.74 0.98
C GLN A 341 -9.80 10.27 0.87
N TYR A 342 -10.62 9.46 0.19
CA TYR A 342 -10.37 8.03 -0.05
C TYR A 342 -10.73 7.65 -1.49
N GLU A 343 -9.80 7.87 -2.43
CA GLU A 343 -10.03 7.76 -3.88
C GLU A 343 -8.76 7.27 -4.60
N ALA A 344 -8.82 7.00 -5.90
CA ALA A 344 -7.66 6.57 -6.68
C ALA A 344 -6.59 7.68 -6.76
N PRO A 345 -5.30 7.35 -6.96
CA PRO A 345 -4.21 8.33 -6.96
C PRO A 345 -4.45 9.58 -7.80
N LEU A 346 -4.83 9.41 -9.07
CA LEU A 346 -5.06 10.54 -9.97
C LEU A 346 -6.32 11.33 -9.63
N ASP A 347 -7.34 10.70 -9.03
CA ASP A 347 -8.54 11.40 -8.56
C ASP A 347 -8.19 12.30 -7.36
N VAL A 348 -7.37 11.81 -6.42
CA VAL A 348 -6.87 12.61 -5.30
C VAL A 348 -6.04 13.80 -5.79
N TYR A 349 -5.23 13.61 -6.82
CA TYR A 349 -4.40 14.66 -7.40
C TYR A 349 -5.20 15.71 -8.18
N ASN A 350 -6.07 15.27 -9.10
CA ASN A 350 -6.82 16.12 -10.02
C ASN A 350 -8.07 16.73 -9.38
N ARG A 351 -8.70 16.04 -8.43
CA ARG A 351 -9.96 16.44 -7.78
C ARG A 351 -9.83 16.36 -6.25
N PRO A 352 -8.92 17.15 -5.66
CA PRO A 352 -8.79 17.22 -4.20
C PRO A 352 -10.07 17.79 -3.58
N ARG A 353 -10.53 17.20 -2.48
CA ARG A 353 -11.76 17.64 -1.79
C ARG A 353 -11.63 18.94 -1.01
N ASN A 354 -10.41 19.31 -0.63
CA ASN A 354 -10.12 20.50 0.15
C ASN A 354 -8.68 20.99 -0.06
N LEU A 355 -8.38 22.19 0.45
CA LEU A 355 -7.08 22.85 0.33
C LEU A 355 -5.92 22.00 0.85
N PHE A 356 -6.12 21.28 1.95
CA PHE A 356 -5.09 20.38 2.51
C PHE A 356 -4.75 19.25 1.53
N VAL A 357 -5.75 18.61 0.91
CA VAL A 357 -5.47 17.54 -0.08
C VAL A 357 -4.74 18.10 -1.30
N ALA A 358 -5.16 19.27 -1.77
CA ALA A 358 -4.55 19.92 -2.93
C ALA A 358 -3.08 20.28 -2.69
N ASP A 359 -2.77 20.83 -1.51
CA ASP A 359 -1.42 21.17 -1.09
C ASP A 359 -0.55 19.93 -0.84
N PHE A 360 -1.10 18.96 -0.12
CA PHE A 360 -0.35 17.81 0.37
C PHE A 360 -0.02 16.81 -0.74
N VAL A 361 -0.80 16.72 -1.81
CA VAL A 361 -0.57 15.74 -2.89
C VAL A 361 -0.09 16.46 -4.14
N GLY A 362 1.17 16.25 -4.50
CA GLY A 362 1.86 16.87 -5.63
C GLY A 362 3.25 17.35 -5.23
N ASN A 363 4.24 17.12 -6.10
CA ASN A 363 5.58 17.67 -5.92
C ASN A 363 6.13 18.08 -7.30
N PRO A 364 6.31 19.40 -7.58
CA PRO A 364 6.13 20.53 -6.67
C PRO A 364 4.69 20.76 -6.18
N SER A 365 4.53 21.47 -5.06
CA SER A 365 3.21 21.78 -4.47
C SER A 365 2.37 22.66 -5.39
N ILE A 366 1.05 22.61 -5.22
CA ILE A 366 0.12 23.48 -5.94
C ILE A 366 0.38 24.96 -5.60
N ASN A 367 0.17 25.85 -6.57
CA ASN A 367 0.18 27.29 -6.32
C ASN A 367 -1.20 27.73 -5.82
N PHE A 368 -1.25 28.49 -4.74
CA PHE A 368 -2.48 29.11 -4.27
C PHE A 368 -2.48 30.62 -4.53
N MET A 369 -3.63 31.13 -4.95
CA MET A 369 -3.89 32.56 -5.13
C MET A 369 -5.20 32.90 -4.45
N GLU A 370 -5.22 33.95 -3.64
CA GLU A 370 -6.50 34.45 -3.10
C GLU A 370 -7.29 35.14 -4.19
N ALA A 371 -8.59 34.95 -4.16
CA ALA A 371 -9.51 35.53 -5.12
C ALA A 371 -10.71 36.12 -4.39
N LYS A 372 -11.23 37.25 -4.88
CA LYS A 372 -12.47 37.84 -4.38
C LYS A 372 -13.43 38.12 -5.50
N GLY A 373 -14.69 37.72 -5.38
CA GLY A 373 -15.66 37.99 -6.44
C GLY A 373 -17.03 37.33 -6.31
N ARG A 374 -17.79 37.35 -7.40
CA ARG A 374 -19.18 36.88 -7.45
C ARG A 374 -19.49 36.12 -8.74
N GLN A 375 -20.49 35.25 -8.65
CA GLN A 375 -21.04 34.55 -9.81
C GLN A 375 -21.88 35.50 -10.69
N ARG A 376 -21.66 35.43 -12.00
CA ARG A 376 -22.42 36.11 -13.04
C ARG A 376 -23.66 35.30 -13.45
N SER A 377 -24.57 35.92 -14.18
CA SER A 377 -25.82 35.29 -14.66
C SER A 377 -25.60 34.11 -15.62
N ASP A 378 -24.44 34.03 -16.27
CA ASP A 378 -24.05 32.94 -17.16
C ASP A 378 -23.41 31.75 -16.43
N GLY A 379 -23.25 31.85 -15.10
CA GLY A 379 -22.63 30.83 -14.26
C GLY A 379 -21.12 30.96 -14.07
N SER A 380 -20.45 31.84 -14.82
CA SER A 380 -19.02 32.17 -14.62
C SER A 380 -18.81 33.00 -13.34
N LEU A 381 -17.59 33.01 -12.79
CA LEU A 381 -17.26 33.85 -11.65
C LEU A 381 -16.30 34.96 -12.08
N GLU A 382 -16.66 36.20 -11.81
CA GLU A 382 -15.75 37.34 -11.96
C GLU A 382 -14.95 37.51 -10.68
N LEU A 383 -13.64 37.40 -10.78
CA LEU A 383 -12.72 37.35 -9.66
C LEU A 383 -11.64 38.42 -9.80
N THR A 384 -11.27 39.02 -8.68
CA THR A 384 -10.04 39.80 -8.53
C THR A 384 -9.00 38.91 -7.86
N VAL A 385 -7.85 38.73 -8.50
CA VAL A 385 -6.72 37.88 -8.07
C VAL A 385 -5.42 38.69 -8.10
N LEU A 386 -4.31 38.14 -7.58
CA LEU A 386 -2.94 38.67 -7.73
C LEU A 386 -2.82 40.22 -7.71
N ASP A 387 -2.96 40.84 -6.53
CA ASP A 387 -2.85 42.31 -6.34
C ASP A 387 -3.72 43.17 -7.28
N GLY A 388 -4.90 42.67 -7.68
CA GLY A 388 -5.92 43.47 -8.37
C GLY A 388 -6.22 43.07 -9.81
N GLU A 389 -5.53 42.05 -10.33
CA GLU A 389 -5.78 41.48 -11.65
C GLU A 389 -7.20 40.92 -11.77
N LYS A 390 -7.89 41.24 -12.85
CA LYS A 390 -9.25 40.75 -13.11
C LYS A 390 -9.21 39.46 -13.90
N ALA A 391 -9.96 38.46 -13.45
CA ALA A 391 -10.09 37.19 -14.13
C ALA A 391 -11.54 36.70 -14.14
N VAL A 392 -11.87 35.87 -15.13
CA VAL A 392 -13.12 35.13 -15.20
C VAL A 392 -12.79 33.65 -14.99
N PHE A 393 -13.38 33.06 -13.96
CA PHE A 393 -13.35 31.62 -13.77
C PHE A 393 -14.57 30.97 -14.43
N LEU A 394 -14.31 29.96 -15.25
CA LEU A 394 -15.30 29.20 -16.01
C LEU A 394 -15.41 27.79 -15.42
N PRO A 395 -16.43 27.49 -14.60
CA PRO A 395 -16.64 26.16 -14.06
C PRO A 395 -16.79 25.11 -15.16
N GLU A 396 -16.15 23.95 -15.01
CA GLU A 396 -16.32 22.83 -15.93
C GLU A 396 -17.77 22.29 -15.91
N LYS A 397 -18.40 22.31 -14.73
CA LYS A 397 -19.79 21.90 -14.52
C LYS A 397 -20.62 23.09 -14.06
N PRO A 398 -21.86 23.26 -14.55
CA PRO A 398 -22.75 24.31 -14.06
C PRO A 398 -22.93 24.20 -12.54
N ILE A 399 -22.67 25.28 -11.83
CA ILE A 399 -22.79 25.38 -10.38
C ILE A 399 -23.57 26.63 -10.00
N SER A 400 -24.34 26.58 -8.92
CA SER A 400 -24.98 27.75 -8.32
C SER A 400 -24.31 28.01 -6.97
N MET A 401 -23.65 29.17 -6.84
CA MET A 401 -22.92 29.51 -5.62
C MET A 401 -23.85 29.68 -4.42
N ASP A 402 -25.02 30.29 -4.60
CA ASP A 402 -26.03 30.43 -3.53
C ASP A 402 -26.42 29.06 -2.96
N ARG A 403 -26.71 28.10 -3.85
CA ARG A 403 -27.04 26.73 -3.43
C ARG A 403 -25.84 26.07 -2.74
N TRP A 404 -24.64 26.25 -3.26
CA TRP A 404 -23.42 25.68 -2.67
C TRP A 404 -23.16 26.22 -1.25
N PHE A 405 -23.33 27.54 -1.03
CA PHE A 405 -23.20 28.15 0.30
C PHE A 405 -24.27 27.67 1.26
N MET A 406 -25.52 27.51 0.80
CA MET A 406 -26.60 26.93 1.61
C MET A 406 -26.25 25.51 2.07
N GLU A 407 -25.81 24.64 1.16
CA GLU A 407 -25.43 23.26 1.46
C GLU A 407 -24.22 23.20 2.41
N ARG A 408 -23.20 24.07 2.22
CA ARG A 408 -22.06 24.21 3.13
C ARG A 408 -22.51 24.60 4.54
N ASN A 409 -23.29 25.67 4.67
CA ASN A 409 -23.74 26.18 5.97
C ASN A 409 -24.60 25.15 6.72
N GLN A 410 -25.48 24.44 6.00
CA GLN A 410 -26.27 23.34 6.59
C GLN A 410 -25.38 22.22 7.11
N ALA A 411 -24.39 21.78 6.32
CA ALA A 411 -23.47 20.72 6.74
C ALA A 411 -22.64 21.12 7.98
N ASP A 412 -22.20 22.38 8.05
CA ASP A 412 -21.43 22.89 9.19
C ASP A 412 -22.31 22.98 10.46
N GLU A 413 -23.56 23.44 10.33
CA GLU A 413 -24.54 23.43 11.42
C GLU A 413 -24.86 22.01 11.91
N GLU A 414 -25.02 21.05 11.00
CA GLU A 414 -25.26 19.64 11.35
C GLU A 414 -24.06 19.02 12.06
N ALA A 415 -22.83 19.32 11.62
CA ALA A 415 -21.62 18.86 12.26
C ALA A 415 -21.50 19.43 13.69
N GLU A 416 -21.79 20.71 13.88
CA GLU A 416 -21.78 21.34 15.20
C GLU A 416 -22.89 20.78 16.11
N LYS A 417 -24.09 20.56 15.58
CA LYS A 417 -25.19 19.88 16.32
C LYS A 417 -24.78 18.47 16.75
N LYS A 418 -24.21 17.66 15.85
CA LYS A 418 -23.71 16.31 16.17
C LYS A 418 -22.62 16.36 17.24
N LYS A 419 -21.69 17.31 17.14
CA LYS A 419 -20.64 17.51 18.14
C LYS A 419 -21.22 17.87 19.50
N GLN A 420 -22.20 18.78 19.55
CA GLN A 420 -22.89 19.14 20.79
C GLN A 420 -23.70 17.98 21.37
N GLU A 421 -24.35 17.16 20.54
CA GLU A 421 -25.06 15.95 20.97
C GLU A 421 -24.10 14.92 21.56
N ILE A 422 -22.95 14.69 20.92
CA ILE A 422 -21.90 13.81 21.46
C ILE A 422 -21.41 14.35 22.81
N LEU A 423 -21.16 15.66 22.93
CA LEU A 423 -20.71 16.28 24.20
C LEU A 423 -21.76 16.22 25.32
N LYS A 424 -23.05 16.00 25.01
CA LYS A 424 -24.10 15.77 26.02
C LYS A 424 -24.00 14.38 26.67
N ASP A 425 -23.36 13.41 26.02
CA ASP A 425 -23.10 12.10 26.63
C ASP A 425 -22.04 12.25 27.73
N LYS A 426 -22.36 11.81 28.95
CA LYS A 426 -21.45 11.82 30.10
C LYS A 426 -20.17 11.00 29.88
N LYS A 427 -20.15 10.09 28.90
CA LYS A 427 -18.98 9.29 28.52
C LYS A 427 -18.13 9.94 27.42
N ALA A 428 -18.61 11.00 26.78
CA ALA A 428 -17.87 11.70 25.75
C ALA A 428 -16.70 12.48 26.35
N VAL A 429 -15.59 12.49 25.62
CA VAL A 429 -14.40 13.26 26.00
C VAL A 429 -14.19 14.32 24.93
N GLU A 430 -13.98 15.55 25.35
CA GLU A 430 -13.68 16.63 24.42
C GLU A 430 -12.29 16.40 23.80
N LYS A 431 -12.23 16.49 22.46
CA LYS A 431 -11.00 16.38 21.69
C LYS A 431 -10.09 17.58 21.97
N GLY A 432 -8.87 17.30 22.42
CA GLY A 432 -7.87 18.29 22.79
C GLY A 432 -6.97 18.77 21.65
N ASN A 433 -6.77 17.94 20.61
CA ASN A 433 -6.13 18.35 19.36
C ASN A 433 -7.15 19.04 18.45
N LYS A 434 -6.97 20.33 18.19
CA LYS A 434 -7.91 21.12 17.39
C LYS A 434 -7.88 20.72 15.92
N ASP A 435 -9.06 20.62 15.32
CA ASP A 435 -9.23 20.60 13.87
C ASP A 435 -9.31 22.06 13.41
N GLU A 436 -8.18 22.60 12.96
CA GLU A 436 -8.11 23.97 12.43
C GLU A 436 -8.25 23.94 10.91
N THR A 437 -8.81 25.00 10.34
CA THR A 437 -8.81 25.19 8.89
C THR A 437 -7.37 25.18 8.40
N PHE A 438 -7.10 24.40 7.35
CA PHE A 438 -5.75 24.27 6.82
C PHE A 438 -5.22 25.64 6.39
N LYS A 439 -4.06 26.02 6.94
CA LYS A 439 -3.36 27.24 6.57
C LYS A 439 -2.48 26.92 5.36
N TYR A 440 -2.95 27.31 4.18
CA TYR A 440 -2.18 27.23 2.95
C TYR A 440 -1.13 28.35 2.89
N HIS A 441 -0.04 28.10 2.19
CA HIS A 441 1.03 29.08 2.00
C HIS A 441 0.94 29.72 0.62
N ILE A 442 1.04 31.04 0.57
CA ILE A 442 1.19 31.81 -0.67
C ILE A 442 2.59 32.39 -0.67
N ALA A 443 3.43 31.92 -1.60
CA ALA A 443 4.80 32.39 -1.70
C ALA A 443 4.84 33.83 -2.22
N LYS A 444 5.53 34.71 -1.50
CA LYS A 444 5.76 36.11 -1.86
C LYS A 444 7.26 36.43 -1.90
N VAL A 445 7.62 37.50 -2.59
CA VAL A 445 9.04 37.90 -2.77
C VAL A 445 9.63 38.46 -1.48
N ASP A 446 8.86 39.25 -0.73
CA ASP A 446 9.23 39.77 0.57
C ASP A 446 8.42 39.05 1.67
N GLU A 447 9.04 38.06 2.31
CA GLU A 447 8.48 37.43 3.51
C GLU A 447 8.89 38.26 4.74
N SER A 448 8.06 39.23 5.13
CA SER A 448 8.21 39.84 6.45
C SER A 448 7.60 38.92 7.51
N ASP A 449 8.45 38.18 8.22
CA ASP A 449 8.10 37.21 9.29
C ASP A 449 7.38 37.83 10.53
N TYR A 450 7.01 39.11 10.49
CA TYR A 450 6.60 39.88 11.67
C TYR A 450 5.27 40.63 11.56
N ALA A 451 4.52 40.48 10.47
CA ALA A 451 3.19 41.06 10.40
C ALA A 451 2.19 40.09 11.07
N VAL A 452 1.92 40.30 12.37
CA VAL A 452 0.66 39.83 12.97
C VAL A 452 -0.43 40.71 12.38
N GLU A 453 -0.84 40.42 11.15
CA GLU A 453 -2.07 40.97 10.59
C GLU A 453 -3.23 40.23 11.24
N ASP A 454 -4.25 40.97 11.69
CA ASP A 454 -5.50 40.36 12.14
C ASP A 454 -6.08 39.52 11.00
N ASP A 455 -6.48 38.28 11.29
CA ASP A 455 -7.11 37.42 10.29
C ASP A 455 -8.32 38.18 9.69
N PRO A 456 -8.33 38.46 8.38
CA PRO A 456 -9.39 39.25 7.77
C PRO A 456 -10.74 38.54 7.93
N VAL A 457 -11.82 39.31 8.06
CA VAL A 457 -13.18 38.74 8.13
C VAL A 457 -13.49 38.07 6.79
N ILE A 458 -13.48 36.74 6.79
CA ILE A 458 -13.76 35.93 5.60
C ILE A 458 -15.25 35.99 5.27
N THR A 459 -15.55 36.32 4.02
CA THR A 459 -16.90 36.39 3.44
C THR A 459 -17.11 35.27 2.41
N ASP A 460 -18.36 35.07 1.99
CA ASP A 460 -18.70 34.10 0.92
C ASP A 460 -18.21 34.53 -0.47
N GLU A 461 -17.62 35.72 -0.58
CA GLU A 461 -16.99 36.23 -1.79
C GLU A 461 -15.49 35.94 -1.84
N ASP A 462 -14.92 35.38 -0.76
CA ASP A 462 -13.50 35.07 -0.68
C ASP A 462 -13.24 33.61 -1.05
N PHE A 463 -12.43 33.42 -2.07
CA PHE A 463 -12.06 32.14 -2.65
C PHE A 463 -10.54 31.97 -2.64
N VAL A 464 -10.11 30.73 -2.87
CA VAL A 464 -8.72 30.39 -3.14
C VAL A 464 -8.69 29.63 -4.45
N ILE A 465 -7.82 30.05 -5.36
CA ILE A 465 -7.59 29.38 -6.64
C ILE A 465 -6.33 28.52 -6.49
N GLY A 466 -6.46 27.23 -6.81
CA GLY A 466 -5.35 26.29 -6.89
C GLY A 466 -4.94 26.07 -8.34
N VAL A 467 -3.68 26.32 -8.66
CA VAL A 467 -3.08 26.12 -9.99
C VAL A 467 -1.89 25.17 -9.86
N ARG A 468 -2.00 24.00 -10.49
CA ARG A 468 -0.91 23.03 -10.49
C ARG A 468 0.29 23.56 -11.31
N PRO A 469 1.54 23.26 -10.92
CA PRO A 469 2.72 23.78 -11.61
C PRO A 469 2.76 23.48 -13.12
N GLU A 470 2.23 22.34 -13.55
CA GLU A 470 2.14 21.94 -14.96
C GLU A 470 1.08 22.72 -15.77
N CYS A 471 0.20 23.46 -15.10
CA CYS A 471 -0.79 24.34 -15.75
C CYS A 471 -0.20 25.72 -16.11
N LEU A 472 1.04 26.02 -15.72
CA LEU A 472 1.71 27.27 -16.07
C LEU A 472 2.52 27.09 -17.35
N ASN A 473 2.08 27.76 -18.42
CA ASN A 473 2.80 27.80 -19.68
C ASN A 473 3.60 29.10 -19.78
N LEU A 474 4.88 29.01 -20.17
CA LEU A 474 5.76 30.18 -20.31
C LEU A 474 5.85 30.57 -21.78
N SER A 475 5.62 31.85 -22.05
CA SER A 475 5.75 32.45 -23.38
C SER A 475 6.88 33.48 -23.42
N SER A 476 7.20 33.97 -24.62
CA SER A 476 8.06 35.14 -24.77
C SER A 476 7.46 36.36 -24.08
N ALA A 477 8.31 37.30 -23.65
CA ALA A 477 7.87 38.54 -23.00
C ALA A 477 6.82 39.28 -23.85
N GLY A 478 5.75 39.74 -23.20
CA GLY A 478 4.65 40.46 -23.84
C GLY A 478 3.63 39.60 -24.60
N GLN A 479 3.77 38.26 -24.59
CA GLN A 479 2.83 37.35 -25.26
C GLN A 479 1.84 36.64 -24.30
N GLY A 480 2.14 36.58 -23.00
CA GLY A 480 1.32 35.89 -22.00
C GLY A 480 0.23 36.78 -21.37
N SER A 481 -0.74 36.15 -20.71
CA SER A 481 -1.82 36.81 -19.97
C SER A 481 -1.32 37.55 -18.73
N LEU A 482 -0.24 37.07 -18.11
CA LEU A 482 0.46 37.72 -17.01
C LEU A 482 1.91 38.05 -17.38
N GLU A 483 2.40 39.21 -16.93
CA GLU A 483 3.83 39.51 -16.98
C GLU A 483 4.55 38.89 -15.79
N ALA A 484 5.63 38.15 -16.05
CA ALA A 484 6.45 37.54 -15.01
C ALA A 484 7.93 37.76 -15.23
N THR A 485 8.70 37.60 -14.15
CA THR A 485 10.16 37.54 -14.21
C THR A 485 10.63 36.21 -13.63
N VAL A 486 11.58 35.56 -14.30
CA VAL A 486 12.18 34.31 -13.80
C VAL A 486 12.95 34.62 -12.52
N TYR A 487 12.46 34.13 -11.38
CA TYR A 487 13.09 34.30 -10.07
C TYR A 487 14.12 33.19 -9.78
N GLY A 488 13.85 31.97 -10.27
CA GLY A 488 14.77 30.84 -10.15
C GLY A 488 14.42 29.74 -11.13
N ALA A 489 15.41 28.93 -11.53
CA ALA A 489 15.20 27.78 -12.40
C ALA A 489 16.04 26.59 -11.93
N MET A 490 15.44 25.41 -11.89
CA MET A 490 16.04 24.15 -11.48
C MET A 490 15.86 23.10 -12.59
N PRO A 491 16.81 22.98 -13.53
CA PRO A 491 16.76 21.95 -14.55
C PRO A 491 17.09 20.59 -13.92
N THR A 492 16.13 19.66 -13.90
CA THR A 492 16.28 18.31 -13.34
C THR A 492 16.48 17.24 -14.43
N GLY A 493 16.55 17.65 -15.70
CA GLY A 493 16.83 16.81 -16.85
C GLY A 493 15.64 16.73 -17.80
N MET A 494 14.63 15.92 -17.47
CA MET A 494 13.42 15.77 -18.30
C MET A 494 12.50 16.99 -18.21
N GLU A 495 12.58 17.72 -17.10
CA GLU A 495 11.81 18.91 -16.80
C GLU A 495 12.69 19.97 -16.15
N SER A 496 12.21 21.21 -16.18
CA SER A 496 12.79 22.35 -15.48
C SER A 496 11.71 22.95 -14.59
N THR A 497 11.91 22.92 -13.27
CA THR A 497 11.05 23.65 -12.34
C THR A 497 11.48 25.11 -12.32
N VAL A 498 10.55 26.02 -12.58
CA VAL A 498 10.82 27.46 -12.67
C VAL A 498 9.98 28.19 -11.62
N LYS A 499 10.63 29.05 -10.82
CA LYS A 499 9.94 30.01 -9.95
C LYS A 499 9.80 31.34 -10.70
N LEU A 500 8.57 31.82 -10.79
CA LEU A 500 8.15 32.98 -11.55
C LEU A 500 7.63 34.05 -10.59
N ARG A 501 8.20 35.25 -10.67
CA ARG A 501 7.70 36.42 -9.95
C ARG A 501 6.61 37.11 -10.77
N VAL A 502 5.40 37.20 -10.23
CA VAL A 502 4.26 37.97 -10.77
C VAL A 502 3.84 38.99 -9.71
N GLY A 503 4.13 40.27 -9.94
CA GLY A 503 4.01 41.30 -8.90
C GLY A 503 4.86 40.95 -7.67
N ASP A 504 4.21 40.81 -6.52
CA ASP A 504 4.83 40.40 -5.26
C ASP A 504 4.69 38.90 -4.96
N PHE A 505 4.05 38.13 -5.84
CA PHE A 505 3.84 36.68 -5.70
C PHE A 505 4.90 35.87 -6.43
N LEU A 506 5.16 34.67 -5.91
CA LEU A 506 5.99 33.65 -6.53
C LEU A 506 5.14 32.44 -6.92
N LEU A 507 5.07 32.16 -8.22
CA LEU A 507 4.41 30.99 -8.77
C LEU A 507 5.46 29.97 -9.22
N THR A 508 5.22 28.69 -8.97
CA THR A 508 6.07 27.58 -9.39
C THR A 508 5.47 26.91 -10.62
N GLY A 509 6.20 26.91 -11.74
CA GLY A 509 5.84 26.22 -12.97
C GLY A 509 6.77 25.03 -13.27
N VAL A 510 6.30 24.07 -14.05
CA VAL A 510 7.10 22.95 -14.55
C VAL A 510 7.07 22.96 -16.07
N VAL A 511 8.25 23.07 -16.69
CA VAL A 511 8.41 23.08 -18.14
C VAL A 511 9.14 21.82 -18.60
N PHE A 512 8.56 21.10 -19.55
CA PHE A 512 9.19 19.92 -20.13
C PHE A 512 10.30 20.30 -21.14
N GLY A 513 11.39 19.53 -21.15
CA GLY A 513 12.39 19.60 -22.23
C GLY A 513 13.76 20.20 -21.91
N GLY A 514 14.21 20.18 -20.65
CA GLY A 514 15.59 20.59 -20.29
C GLY A 514 15.95 22.02 -20.69
N VAL A 515 14.95 22.89 -20.83
CA VAL A 515 15.12 24.30 -21.21
C VAL A 515 15.72 25.05 -20.03
N THR A 516 16.77 25.82 -20.29
CA THR A 516 17.42 26.67 -19.30
C THR A 516 16.87 28.09 -19.41
N TYR A 517 16.32 28.60 -18.32
CA TYR A 517 15.87 29.99 -18.20
C TYR A 517 16.92 30.83 -17.45
N GLN A 518 17.09 32.09 -17.86
CA GLN A 518 18.00 33.01 -17.15
C GLN A 518 17.26 33.69 -16.00
N ILE A 519 17.89 33.73 -14.82
CA ILE A 519 17.34 34.47 -13.67
C ILE A 519 17.29 35.96 -14.02
N GLY A 520 16.15 36.59 -13.76
CA GLY A 520 15.88 37.99 -14.10
C GLY A 520 15.32 38.20 -15.51
N GLU A 521 15.20 37.15 -16.33
CA GLU A 521 14.58 37.23 -17.64
C GLU A 521 13.07 37.52 -17.52
N LYS A 522 12.57 38.44 -18.34
CA LYS A 522 11.14 38.72 -18.45
C LYS A 522 10.47 37.68 -19.35
N THR A 523 9.33 37.16 -18.92
CA THR A 523 8.55 36.15 -19.63
C THR A 523 7.05 36.45 -19.50
N GLY A 524 6.25 35.95 -20.43
CA GLY A 524 4.80 35.90 -20.25
C GLY A 524 4.41 34.57 -19.62
N VAL A 525 3.36 34.57 -18.80
CA VAL A 525 2.81 33.36 -18.18
C VAL A 525 1.34 33.26 -18.52
N ASP A 526 0.94 32.07 -18.95
CA ASP A 526 -0.44 31.69 -19.18
C ASP A 526 -0.84 30.56 -18.23
N ILE A 527 -2.02 30.67 -17.65
CA ILE A 527 -2.63 29.60 -16.86
C ILE A 527 -3.55 28.82 -17.80
N GLU A 528 -3.10 27.65 -18.21
CA GLU A 528 -3.79 26.80 -19.19
C GLU A 528 -4.34 25.52 -18.52
N GLY A 529 -5.39 24.97 -19.13
CA GLY A 529 -6.02 23.71 -18.70
C GLY A 529 -7.41 23.87 -18.11
N ASN A 530 -8.06 22.74 -17.84
CA ASN A 530 -9.43 22.67 -17.33
C ASN A 530 -9.50 22.22 -15.86
N ASP A 531 -8.35 21.98 -15.23
CA ASP A 531 -8.23 21.45 -13.89
C ASP A 531 -7.75 22.53 -12.90
N ILE A 532 -8.07 23.80 -13.18
CA ILE A 532 -7.87 24.90 -12.23
C ILE A 532 -8.93 24.78 -11.14
N LEU A 533 -8.50 24.76 -9.90
CA LEU A 533 -9.35 24.42 -8.76
C LEU A 533 -9.81 25.68 -8.05
N LEU A 534 -11.11 25.77 -7.77
CA LEU A 534 -11.70 26.84 -6.97
C LEU A 534 -12.09 26.28 -5.60
N PHE A 535 -11.61 26.91 -4.54
CA PHE A 535 -11.92 26.56 -3.15
C PHE A 535 -12.61 27.72 -2.45
N ASP A 536 -13.51 27.39 -1.53
CA ASP A 536 -14.11 28.35 -0.61
C ASP A 536 -13.14 28.67 0.52
N ARG A 537 -12.82 29.94 0.75
CA ARG A 537 -11.83 30.32 1.77
C ARG A 537 -12.31 30.00 3.19
N LYS A 538 -13.62 30.04 3.43
CA LYS A 538 -14.23 29.84 4.75
C LYS A 538 -14.11 28.40 5.24
N SER A 539 -14.49 27.43 4.40
CA SER A 539 -14.45 26.00 4.74
C SER A 539 -13.20 25.27 4.25
N GLY A 540 -12.46 25.85 3.30
CA GLY A 540 -11.35 25.21 2.59
C GLY A 540 -11.78 24.07 1.67
N LYS A 541 -13.09 23.85 1.47
CA LYS A 541 -13.63 22.79 0.59
C LYS A 541 -13.50 23.20 -0.88
N CYS A 542 -13.25 22.22 -1.73
CA CYS A 542 -13.24 22.41 -3.18
C CYS A 542 -14.68 22.68 -3.66
N VAL A 543 -14.86 23.77 -4.38
CA VAL A 543 -16.13 24.20 -4.97
C VAL A 543 -16.31 23.51 -6.31
N THR A 544 -15.34 23.67 -7.22
CA THR A 544 -15.34 23.09 -8.56
C THR A 544 -13.94 23.15 -9.19
N ALA A 545 -13.74 22.43 -10.29
CA ALA A 545 -12.65 22.70 -11.23
C ALA A 545 -13.16 23.45 -12.46
N GLY A 546 -12.25 24.02 -13.23
CA GLY A 546 -12.58 24.79 -14.43
C GLY A 546 -11.37 25.45 -15.07
N LYS A 547 -11.63 26.54 -15.79
CA LYS A 547 -10.61 27.37 -16.43
C LYS A 547 -10.58 28.75 -15.79
N ILE A 548 -9.45 29.43 -15.89
CA ILE A 548 -9.33 30.85 -15.55
C ILE A 548 -8.83 31.63 -16.76
N GLU A 549 -9.48 32.74 -17.06
CA GLU A 549 -9.11 33.64 -18.16
C GLU A 549 -8.91 35.05 -17.61
N PHE A 550 -7.73 35.63 -17.78
CA PHE A 550 -7.44 36.99 -17.35
C PHE A 550 -8.02 38.01 -18.32
N ILE A 551 -8.63 39.06 -17.78
CA ILE A 551 -9.24 40.15 -18.55
C ILE A 551 -8.16 41.22 -18.77
N ARG A 552 -7.73 41.39 -20.02
CA ARG A 552 -6.79 42.45 -20.43
C ARG A 552 -7.44 43.82 -20.53
#